data_AF-A0A817WV45-F1
#
_entry.id   AF-A0A817WV45-F1
#
_cell.length_a   1.000
_cell.length_b   1.000
_cell.length_c   1.000
_cell.angle_alpha   90.00
_cell.angle_beta   90.00
_cell.angle_gamma   90.00
#
_symmetry.space_group_name_H-M   'P 1'
#
loop_
_entity.id
_entity.type
_entity.pdbx_description
1 polymer ?
#
loop_
_entity_poly.entity_id
_entity_poly.type
_entity_poly.pdbx_seq_one_letter_code
_entity_poly.pdbx_strand_id
1 'polypeptide(L)'
;MRHMLFPGVTVCSANPYREDRVKEAIDVYARSHSSDANETDRETLFVFMLIDLFNRNESDELVHLGFQKSDMLLECSYNGISCSSNFIHSLSLVFGNCFTFNWKDSSHKLYSLAELGSTLMPYKGLSMAFYVPSHLNYPLNDSEDGLILFLHDNNAIPFFAKNTERLRPGLAHTIAYRKSQTIFLPKPYTNCTTIATGVYSRIHALKARQDLAVNETLMAVWCSRCVPQCVHTHFSIDVSALSAPNVKQKEYWSKRLLRNDLNISLPNDFAVNHNKYVDSNYLRVTVTCGSAYVTVHKQAAKITLIHAFSAVGGQTGL
;
A
#
# COMPACT_ATOMS: atom_id res chain seq x y z
N MET A 1 2.23 -2.11 -29.78
CA MET A 1 1.38 -2.72 -28.74
C MET A 1 1.63 -1.98 -27.44
N ARG A 2 0.62 -1.48 -26.71
CA ARG A 2 0.85 -0.86 -25.40
C ARG A 2 1.09 -1.98 -24.39
N HIS A 3 2.32 -2.09 -23.91
CA HIS A 3 2.71 -3.05 -22.89
C HIS A 3 2.02 -2.72 -21.57
N MET A 4 1.40 -3.73 -20.94
CA MET A 4 0.75 -3.56 -19.64
C MET A 4 1.83 -3.31 -18.57
N LEU A 5 1.69 -2.21 -17.83
CA LEU A 5 2.54 -1.92 -16.68
C LEU A 5 2.26 -2.92 -15.56
N PHE A 6 3.32 -3.30 -14.84
CA PHE A 6 3.14 -3.97 -13.55
C PHE A 6 2.43 -2.99 -12.59
N PRO A 7 1.56 -3.43 -11.67
CA PRO A 7 0.85 -2.52 -10.76
C PRO A 7 1.81 -1.77 -9.84
N GLY A 8 1.30 -0.70 -9.23
CA GLY A 8 1.88 -0.17 -7.99
C GLY A 8 1.57 -1.14 -6.86
N VAL A 9 2.58 -1.44 -6.05
CA VAL A 9 2.47 -2.32 -4.88
C VAL A 9 2.88 -1.54 -3.65
N THR A 10 1.91 -1.15 -2.83
CA THR A 10 2.18 -0.48 -1.55
C THR A 10 2.16 -1.48 -0.43
N VAL A 11 3.17 -1.42 0.44
CA VAL A 11 3.25 -2.21 1.67
C VAL A 11 3.35 -1.25 2.86
N CYS A 12 2.49 -1.46 3.84
CA CYS A 12 2.49 -0.75 5.12
C CYS A 12 2.68 -1.74 6.27
N SER A 13 3.13 -1.26 7.42
CA SER A 13 3.05 -2.03 8.65
C SER A 13 1.59 -2.15 9.10
N ALA A 14 1.20 -3.31 9.63
CA ALA A 14 -0.11 -3.45 10.28
C ALA A 14 -0.15 -2.72 11.64
N ASN A 15 1.01 -2.50 12.26
CA ASN A 15 1.18 -1.58 13.38
C ASN A 15 1.83 -0.27 12.90
N PRO A 16 1.13 0.87 12.98
CA PRO A 16 1.64 2.14 12.45
C PRO A 16 2.84 2.69 13.22
N TYR A 17 3.07 2.28 14.47
CA TYR A 17 4.03 2.92 15.36
C TYR A 17 5.03 1.94 15.99
N ARG A 18 6.27 2.41 16.11
CA ARG A 18 7.36 1.69 16.74
C ARG A 18 7.49 2.11 18.20
N GLU A 19 7.45 1.13 19.11
CA GLU A 19 7.24 1.34 20.54
C GLU A 19 8.33 2.20 21.19
N ASP A 20 9.60 1.96 20.86
CA ASP A 20 10.73 2.71 21.41
C ASP A 20 10.70 4.19 21.03
N ARG A 21 10.37 4.50 19.77
CA ARG A 21 10.25 5.89 19.28
C ARG A 21 9.03 6.59 19.85
N VAL A 22 7.92 5.89 20.01
CA VAL A 22 6.72 6.45 20.67
C VAL A 22 7.00 6.74 22.13
N LYS A 23 7.65 5.82 22.86
CA LYS A 23 7.98 6.03 24.27
C LYS A 23 8.88 7.25 24.45
N GLU A 24 9.91 7.37 23.62
CA GLU A 24 10.80 8.54 23.61
C GLU A 24 10.04 9.84 23.33
N ALA A 25 9.19 9.86 22.31
CA ALA A 25 8.40 11.04 21.94
C ALA A 25 7.42 11.46 23.03
N ILE A 26 6.74 10.50 23.68
CA ILE A 26 5.85 10.77 24.83
C ILE A 26 6.64 11.39 25.97
N ASP A 27 7.85 10.90 26.28
CA ASP A 27 8.66 11.44 27.37
C ASP A 27 9.15 12.87 27.05
N VAL A 28 9.42 13.19 25.78
CA VAL A 28 9.70 14.57 25.33
C VAL A 28 8.44 15.46 25.42
N TYR A 29 7.29 14.94 25.00
CA TYR A 29 6.01 15.66 25.05
C TYR A 29 5.59 15.98 26.48
N ALA A 30 5.67 15.01 27.40
CA ALA A 30 5.34 15.18 28.81
C ALA A 30 6.21 16.25 29.50
N ARG A 31 7.51 16.30 29.17
CA ARG A 31 8.44 17.31 29.71
C ARG A 31 8.15 18.72 29.22
N SER A 32 7.62 18.86 28.00
CA SER A 32 7.29 20.18 27.42
C SER A 32 5.94 20.74 27.87
N HIS A 33 5.02 19.90 28.35
CA HIS A 33 3.65 20.28 28.75
C HIS A 33 3.44 20.13 30.27
N SER A 34 4.43 20.58 31.04
CA SER A 34 4.74 20.30 32.45
C SER A 34 3.71 20.62 33.54
N SER A 35 2.39 20.74 33.28
CA SER A 35 1.41 21.09 34.33
C SER A 35 0.62 19.91 34.93
N ASP A 36 0.36 18.82 34.18
CA ASP A 36 -0.55 17.74 34.64
C ASP A 36 -0.03 16.30 34.36
N ALA A 37 1.23 16.17 33.96
CA ALA A 37 1.81 14.90 33.49
C ALA A 37 2.00 13.83 34.59
N ASN A 38 1.95 14.18 35.87
CA ASN A 38 2.15 13.22 36.96
C ASN A 38 0.93 12.31 37.22
N GLU A 39 -0.25 12.64 36.68
CA GLU A 39 -1.49 11.86 36.86
C GLU A 39 -2.11 11.39 35.53
N THR A 40 -1.61 11.88 34.39
CA THR A 40 -2.12 11.54 33.06
C THR A 40 -1.51 10.23 32.56
N ASP A 41 -2.35 9.24 32.22
CA ASP A 41 -1.90 7.97 31.61
C ASP A 41 -1.11 8.24 30.31
N ARG A 42 -0.08 7.43 30.05
CA ARG A 42 0.72 7.44 28.81
C ARG A 42 -0.15 7.32 27.56
N GLU A 43 -1.26 6.58 27.60
CA GLU A 43 -2.19 6.48 26.47
C GLU A 43 -2.83 7.84 26.16
N THR A 44 -3.19 8.60 27.20
CA THR A 44 -3.77 9.94 27.03
C THR A 44 -2.73 10.92 26.52
N LEU A 45 -1.50 10.87 27.04
CA LEU A 45 -0.38 11.68 26.53
C LEU A 45 -0.08 11.37 25.07
N PHE A 46 -0.14 10.10 24.68
CA PHE A 46 0.06 9.68 23.30
C PHE A 46 -0.99 10.29 22.37
N VAL A 47 -2.27 10.26 22.76
CA VAL A 47 -3.36 10.86 21.97
C VAL A 47 -3.19 12.36 21.83
N PHE A 48 -2.86 13.09 22.91
CA PHE A 48 -2.63 14.53 22.84
C PHE A 48 -1.42 14.88 21.98
N MET A 49 -0.32 14.15 22.12
CA MET A 49 0.85 14.29 21.27
C MET A 49 0.47 14.13 19.79
N LEU A 50 -0.26 13.07 19.42
CA LEU A 50 -0.68 12.86 18.03
C LEU A 50 -1.57 14.00 17.51
N ILE A 51 -2.54 14.46 18.31
CA ILE A 51 -3.41 15.59 17.94
C ILE A 51 -2.58 16.84 17.66
N ASP A 52 -1.59 17.13 18.50
CA ASP A 52 -0.69 18.27 18.33
C ASP A 52 0.16 18.15 17.07
N LEU A 53 0.75 16.99 16.81
CA LEU A 53 1.54 16.74 15.58
C LEU A 53 0.68 16.92 14.32
N PHE A 54 -0.57 16.45 14.35
CA PHE A 54 -1.51 16.66 13.25
C PHE A 54 -1.86 18.13 13.07
N ASN A 55 -2.11 18.86 14.16
CA ASN A 55 -2.45 20.29 14.10
C ASN A 55 -1.29 21.15 13.60
N ARG A 56 -0.05 20.78 13.93
CA ARG A 56 1.17 21.47 13.49
C ARG A 56 1.62 21.07 12.08
N ASN A 57 1.02 20.02 11.52
CA ASN A 57 1.40 19.44 10.23
C ASN A 57 2.87 18.99 10.19
N GLU A 58 3.36 18.42 11.29
CA GLU A 58 4.74 17.94 11.46
C GLU A 58 4.86 16.49 10.94
N SER A 59 4.81 16.34 9.61
CA SER A 59 4.87 15.02 8.96
C SER A 59 6.16 14.25 9.26
N ASP A 60 7.29 14.96 9.40
CA ASP A 60 8.59 14.33 9.69
C ASP A 60 8.62 13.62 11.04
N GLU A 61 7.99 14.19 12.06
CA GLU A 61 7.87 13.56 13.38
C GLU A 61 6.98 12.32 13.32
N LEU A 62 5.83 12.42 12.64
CA LEU A 62 4.94 11.27 12.42
C LEU A 62 5.63 10.13 11.64
N VAL A 63 6.45 10.48 10.65
CA VAL A 63 7.28 9.52 9.92
C VAL A 63 8.31 8.88 10.85
N HIS A 64 8.92 9.66 11.75
CA HIS A 64 9.87 9.13 12.71
C HIS A 64 9.24 8.08 13.63
N LEU A 65 8.01 8.28 14.10
CA LEU A 65 7.31 7.35 14.99
C LEU A 65 7.03 5.97 14.38
N GLY A 66 6.97 5.86 13.05
CA GLY A 66 6.63 4.61 12.35
C GLY A 66 7.82 3.75 11.92
N PHE A 67 7.55 2.51 11.50
CA PHE A 67 8.58 1.62 10.94
C PHE A 67 9.15 2.15 9.63
N GLN A 68 10.47 2.17 9.49
CA GLN A 68 11.14 2.52 8.24
C GLN A 68 11.25 1.28 7.33
N LYS A 69 11.45 1.50 6.03
CA LYS A 69 11.66 0.39 5.08
C LYS A 69 12.87 -0.45 5.46
N SER A 70 13.94 0.20 5.94
CA SER A 70 15.15 -0.46 6.42
C SER A 70 14.93 -1.35 7.64
N ASP A 71 13.90 -1.05 8.43
CA ASP A 71 13.57 -1.81 9.64
C ASP A 71 12.90 -3.15 9.31
N MET A 72 12.39 -3.31 8.07
CA MET A 72 11.55 -4.45 7.69
C MET A 72 11.96 -5.18 6.41
N LEU A 73 12.39 -4.48 5.35
CA LEU A 73 12.66 -5.08 4.05
C LEU A 73 14.00 -5.84 4.04
N LEU A 74 13.94 -7.16 3.91
CA LEU A 74 15.12 -8.02 3.82
C LEU A 74 15.62 -8.15 2.38
N GLU A 75 14.70 -8.35 1.44
CA GLU A 75 15.01 -8.65 0.04
C GLU A 75 13.89 -8.14 -0.86
N CYS A 76 14.25 -7.59 -2.03
CA CYS A 76 13.32 -7.26 -3.10
C CYS A 76 13.91 -7.71 -4.44
N SER A 77 13.15 -8.52 -5.19
CA SER A 77 13.50 -8.93 -6.55
C SER A 77 12.30 -8.76 -7.48
N TYR A 78 12.49 -8.03 -8.58
CA TYR A 78 11.55 -7.99 -9.69
C TYR A 78 12.18 -8.70 -10.89
N ASN A 79 11.62 -9.85 -11.28
CA ASN A 79 12.15 -10.70 -12.35
C ASN A 79 13.65 -11.02 -12.20
N GLY A 80 14.12 -11.28 -10.98
CA GLY A 80 15.52 -11.59 -10.69
C GLY A 80 16.43 -10.37 -10.48
N ILE A 81 15.94 -9.14 -10.73
CA ILE A 81 16.72 -7.91 -10.55
C ILE A 81 16.36 -7.28 -9.20
N SER A 82 17.38 -6.89 -8.43
CA SER A 82 17.18 -6.21 -7.15
C SER A 82 16.35 -4.93 -7.31
N CYS A 83 15.31 -4.78 -6.49
CA CYS A 83 14.39 -3.64 -6.52
C CYS A 83 14.35 -2.83 -5.22
N SER A 84 15.26 -3.08 -4.28
CA SER A 84 15.21 -2.50 -2.93
C SER A 84 15.31 -0.96 -2.89
N SER A 85 15.86 -0.33 -3.94
CA SER A 85 15.96 1.13 -4.07
C SER A 85 14.76 1.79 -4.74
N ASN A 86 13.85 1.02 -5.38
CA ASN A 86 12.77 1.58 -6.20
C ASN A 86 11.44 1.62 -5.43
N PHE A 87 11.44 2.30 -4.27
CA PHE A 87 10.26 2.51 -3.45
C PHE A 87 10.08 3.99 -3.15
N ILE A 88 8.84 4.45 -3.23
CA ILE A 88 8.45 5.78 -2.76
C ILE A 88 7.78 5.64 -1.40
N HIS A 89 8.22 6.43 -0.43
CA HIS A 89 7.59 6.51 0.88
C HIS A 89 6.33 7.39 0.80
N SER A 90 5.34 7.03 1.61
CA SER A 90 4.15 7.83 1.87
C SER A 90 3.66 7.58 3.29
N LEU A 91 3.24 8.62 3.99
CA LEU A 91 2.64 8.49 5.31
C LEU A 91 1.14 8.18 5.20
N SER A 92 0.69 7.24 6.02
CA SER A 92 -0.72 6.90 6.22
C SER A 92 -1.16 7.23 7.62
N LEU A 93 -2.29 7.94 7.74
CA LEU A 93 -2.91 8.20 9.04
C LEU A 93 -3.37 6.93 9.76
N VAL A 94 -3.64 5.86 8.99
CA VAL A 94 -4.16 4.59 9.52
C VAL A 94 -3.03 3.58 9.71
N PHE A 95 -2.08 3.53 8.78
CA PHE A 95 -1.06 2.48 8.72
C PHE A 95 0.37 2.97 8.92
N GLY A 96 0.56 4.26 9.25
CA GLY A 96 1.87 4.86 9.45
C GLY A 96 2.67 4.88 8.14
N ASN A 97 3.96 4.59 8.22
CA ASN A 97 4.83 4.59 7.05
C ASN A 97 4.49 3.45 6.07
N CYS A 98 4.36 3.83 4.80
CA CYS A 98 4.09 2.91 3.70
C CYS A 98 5.10 3.12 2.58
N PHE A 99 5.39 2.04 1.86
CA PHE A 99 6.39 2.01 0.80
C PHE A 99 5.79 1.44 -0.47
N THR A 100 5.87 2.21 -1.55
CA THR A 100 5.24 1.86 -2.83
C THR A 100 6.29 1.52 -3.87
N PHE A 101 6.30 0.26 -4.30
CA PHE A 101 7.04 -0.18 -5.47
C PHE A 101 6.30 0.22 -6.75
N ASN A 102 7.07 0.63 -7.76
CA ASN A 102 6.58 0.90 -9.11
C ASN A 102 5.52 2.02 -9.19
N TRP A 103 5.71 3.08 -8.39
CA TRP A 103 4.95 4.31 -8.53
C TRP A 103 5.39 5.09 -9.78
N LYS A 104 4.43 5.73 -10.46
CA LYS A 104 4.68 6.59 -11.61
C LYS A 104 5.13 7.96 -11.14
N ASP A 105 6.45 8.12 -11.08
CA ASP A 105 7.14 9.38 -10.84
C ASP A 105 8.27 9.56 -11.89
N SER A 106 8.65 10.81 -12.18
CA SER A 106 9.69 11.13 -13.15
C SER A 106 11.08 10.63 -12.73
N SER A 107 11.31 10.39 -11.43
CA SER A 107 12.60 9.97 -10.87
C SER A 107 12.79 8.46 -10.71
N HIS A 108 11.75 7.65 -10.92
CA HIS A 108 11.76 6.21 -10.63
C HIS A 108 11.55 5.33 -11.87
N LYS A 109 12.18 4.14 -11.88
CA LYS A 109 12.00 3.18 -12.97
C LYS A 109 10.59 2.58 -12.91
N LEU A 110 9.86 2.70 -14.02
CA LEU A 110 8.60 1.99 -14.24
C LEU A 110 8.86 0.61 -14.83
N TYR A 111 8.34 -0.40 -14.17
CA TYR A 111 8.45 -1.79 -14.58
C TYR A 111 7.20 -2.21 -15.37
N SER A 112 7.43 -2.90 -16.48
CA SER A 112 6.36 -3.43 -17.34
C SER A 112 6.37 -4.95 -17.39
N LEU A 113 5.23 -5.52 -17.77
CA LEU A 113 5.12 -6.94 -18.07
C LEU A 113 5.80 -7.32 -19.39
N ALA A 114 6.31 -6.37 -20.19
CA ALA A 114 6.95 -6.69 -21.47
C ALA A 114 8.47 -6.80 -21.41
N GLU A 115 9.10 -6.27 -20.35
CA GLU A 115 10.48 -6.63 -19.99
C GLU A 115 10.59 -8.14 -19.62
N LEU A 116 9.45 -8.85 -19.55
CA LEU A 116 9.36 -10.30 -19.51
C LEU A 116 9.73 -10.88 -20.88
N GLY A 117 11.03 -10.95 -21.18
CA GLY A 117 11.54 -11.69 -22.33
C GLY A 117 10.87 -13.07 -22.46
N SER A 118 10.65 -13.49 -23.71
CA SER A 118 10.07 -14.77 -24.10
C SER A 118 11.00 -15.93 -23.73
N THR A 119 11.13 -16.24 -22.45
CA THR A 119 11.67 -17.53 -22.00
C THR A 119 11.20 -17.85 -20.58
N LEU A 120 10.73 -19.08 -20.45
CA LEU A 120 10.36 -19.88 -19.28
C LEU A 120 11.15 -19.54 -17.99
N MET A 121 10.74 -18.52 -17.24
CA MET A 121 11.12 -18.36 -15.84
C MET A 121 9.89 -18.57 -14.96
N PRO A 122 9.92 -19.50 -13.99
CA PRO A 122 8.79 -19.76 -13.08
C PRO A 122 8.51 -18.62 -12.08
N TYR A 123 9.32 -17.55 -12.07
CA TYR A 123 9.23 -16.44 -11.13
C TYR A 123 9.05 -15.10 -11.85
N LYS A 124 7.91 -14.90 -12.53
CA LYS A 124 7.54 -13.62 -13.14
C LYS A 124 6.78 -12.75 -12.14
N GLY A 125 7.33 -11.60 -11.81
CA GLY A 125 6.72 -10.64 -10.90
C GLY A 125 7.65 -10.12 -9.81
N LEU A 126 7.05 -9.63 -8.74
CA LEU A 126 7.72 -9.03 -7.59
C LEU A 126 7.78 -10.06 -6.45
N SER A 127 8.98 -10.36 -5.97
CA SER A 127 9.21 -11.17 -4.77
C SER A 127 9.87 -10.29 -3.71
N MET A 128 9.28 -10.24 -2.52
CA MET A 128 9.81 -9.50 -1.39
C MET A 128 9.87 -10.40 -0.16
N ALA A 129 10.92 -10.25 0.64
CA ALA A 129 11.02 -10.86 1.96
C ALA A 129 11.13 -9.76 3.02
N PHE A 130 10.45 -9.95 4.13
CA PHE A 130 10.41 -9.00 5.23
C PHE A 130 10.71 -9.71 6.55
N TYR A 131 11.28 -8.95 7.48
CA TYR A 131 11.31 -9.23 8.90
C TYR A 131 10.40 -8.20 9.55
N VAL A 132 9.29 -8.63 10.14
CA VAL A 132 8.34 -7.75 10.83
C VAL A 132 8.73 -7.74 12.30
N PRO A 133 9.38 -6.69 12.84
CA PRO A 133 9.90 -6.71 14.21
C PRO A 133 8.78 -6.52 15.24
N SER A 134 7.94 -7.55 15.45
CA SER A 134 6.77 -7.49 16.32
C SER A 134 7.05 -7.08 17.77
N HIS A 135 8.24 -7.38 18.28
CA HIS A 135 8.70 -6.93 19.60
C HIS A 135 8.81 -5.41 19.76
N LEU A 136 8.76 -4.64 18.67
CA LEU A 136 8.80 -3.18 18.66
C LEU A 136 7.44 -2.59 18.30
N ASN A 137 6.37 -3.39 18.24
CA ASN A 137 5.04 -2.87 17.98
C ASN A 137 4.53 -2.11 19.20
N TYR A 138 4.05 -0.88 19.00
CA TYR A 138 3.39 -0.14 20.06
C TYR A 138 2.03 -0.81 20.38
N PRO A 139 1.72 -1.13 21.65
CA PRO A 139 0.55 -1.93 22.00
C PRO A 139 -0.76 -1.13 21.84
N LEU A 140 -1.34 -1.16 20.64
CA LEU A 140 -2.67 -0.61 20.37
C LEU A 140 -3.73 -1.73 20.41
N ASN A 141 -4.93 -1.42 20.89
CA ASN A 141 -6.03 -2.38 21.04
C ASN A 141 -6.38 -3.16 19.75
N ASP A 142 -6.20 -2.55 18.57
CA ASP A 142 -6.50 -3.16 17.27
C ASP A 142 -5.24 -3.49 16.43
N SER A 143 -4.04 -3.40 17.03
CA SER A 143 -2.81 -3.69 16.28
C SER A 143 -2.60 -5.18 16.06
N GLU A 144 -2.30 -5.53 14.80
CA GLU A 144 -1.92 -6.89 14.41
C GLU A 144 -0.44 -6.94 14.00
N ASP A 145 0.18 -8.10 14.21
CA ASP A 145 1.49 -8.39 13.66
C ASP A 145 1.40 -8.70 12.17
N GLY A 146 2.13 -7.94 11.35
CA GLY A 146 2.25 -8.20 9.93
C GLY A 146 2.33 -6.95 9.09
N LEU A 147 2.07 -7.13 7.80
CA LEU A 147 2.06 -6.05 6.81
C LEU A 147 0.72 -6.02 6.08
N ILE A 148 0.39 -4.88 5.50
CA ILE A 148 -0.79 -4.70 4.66
C ILE A 148 -0.33 -4.32 3.27
N LEU A 149 -0.77 -5.05 2.26
CA LEU A 149 -0.40 -4.87 0.86
C LEU A 149 -1.58 -4.35 0.05
N PHE A 150 -1.35 -3.31 -0.76
CA PHE A 150 -2.33 -2.74 -1.67
C PHE A 150 -1.85 -2.86 -3.12
N LEU A 151 -2.73 -3.30 -4.02
CA LEU A 151 -2.51 -3.26 -5.47
C LEU A 151 -3.31 -2.15 -6.14
N HIS A 152 -2.61 -1.27 -6.84
CA HIS A 152 -3.21 -0.08 -7.46
C HIS A 152 -2.57 0.28 -8.81
N ASP A 153 -3.20 1.19 -9.55
CA ASP A 153 -2.56 1.80 -10.73
C ASP A 153 -1.36 2.64 -10.32
N ASN A 154 -0.32 2.71 -11.16
CA ASN A 154 0.97 3.32 -10.80
C ASN A 154 0.87 4.80 -10.36
N ASN A 155 -0.21 5.51 -10.69
CA ASN A 155 -0.46 6.92 -10.34
C ASN A 155 -1.65 7.11 -9.38
N ALA A 156 -2.29 6.03 -8.93
CA ALA A 156 -3.43 6.05 -8.03
C ALA A 156 -2.98 5.92 -6.58
N ILE A 157 -3.62 6.63 -5.65
CA ILE A 157 -3.32 6.54 -4.22
C ILE A 157 -3.73 5.13 -3.71
N PRO A 158 -2.86 4.41 -2.99
CA PRO A 158 -3.07 3.01 -2.63
C PRO A 158 -4.27 2.76 -1.73
N PHE A 159 -4.61 3.70 -0.84
CA PHE A 159 -5.71 3.53 0.12
C PHE A 159 -7.12 3.63 -0.49
N PHE A 160 -7.25 3.98 -1.78
CA PHE A 160 -8.51 3.84 -2.53
C PHE A 160 -8.60 2.53 -3.31
N ALA A 161 -7.55 1.70 -3.28
CA ALA A 161 -7.61 0.41 -3.91
C ALA A 161 -8.44 -0.54 -3.05
N LYS A 162 -9.45 -1.15 -3.67
CA LYS A 162 -10.27 -2.21 -3.05
C LYS A 162 -9.53 -3.54 -2.89
N ASN A 163 -8.25 -3.59 -3.25
CA ASN A 163 -7.46 -4.82 -3.41
C ASN A 163 -6.35 -4.81 -2.38
N THR A 164 -6.74 -5.14 -1.16
CA THR A 164 -5.91 -5.11 0.04
C THR A 164 -5.75 -6.53 0.56
N GLU A 165 -4.54 -6.92 0.93
CA GLU A 165 -4.24 -8.22 1.53
C GLU A 165 -3.44 -8.05 2.83
N ARG A 166 -3.81 -8.81 3.87
CA ARG A 166 -3.08 -8.85 5.14
C ARG A 166 -2.03 -9.96 5.11
N LEU A 167 -0.77 -9.56 5.20
CA LEU A 167 0.38 -10.45 5.17
C LEU A 167 0.81 -10.80 6.58
N ARG A 168 0.44 -12.01 7.03
CA ARG A 168 0.88 -12.53 8.33
C ARG A 168 2.32 -13.04 8.30
N PRO A 169 3.12 -12.79 9.35
CA PRO A 169 4.38 -13.46 9.61
C PRO A 169 4.25 -14.99 9.69
N GLY A 170 5.34 -15.71 9.43
CA GLY A 170 5.36 -17.18 9.40
C GLY A 170 4.84 -17.79 8.10
N LEU A 171 4.54 -16.98 7.08
CA LEU A 171 3.94 -17.41 5.82
C LEU A 171 4.66 -16.81 4.60
N ALA A 172 4.66 -17.60 3.51
CA ALA A 172 4.97 -17.16 2.17
C ALA A 172 3.65 -16.98 1.40
N HIS A 173 3.26 -15.73 1.19
CA HIS A 173 2.07 -15.32 0.47
C HIS A 173 2.36 -15.24 -1.03
N THR A 174 1.46 -15.76 -1.85
CA THR A 174 1.46 -15.60 -3.30
C THR A 174 0.16 -14.95 -3.72
N ILE A 175 0.28 -13.76 -4.31
CA ILE A 175 -0.83 -12.94 -4.78
C ILE A 175 -0.78 -12.93 -6.31
N ALA A 176 -1.71 -13.63 -6.93
CA ALA A 176 -1.89 -13.59 -8.38
C ALA A 176 -2.98 -12.57 -8.74
N TYR A 177 -2.65 -11.54 -9.51
CA TYR A 177 -3.61 -10.50 -9.88
C TYR A 177 -4.05 -10.59 -11.34
N ARG A 178 -5.30 -10.21 -11.61
CA ARG A 178 -5.84 -9.94 -12.95
C ARG A 178 -6.36 -8.52 -13.01
N LYS A 179 -5.99 -7.77 -14.05
CA LYS A 179 -6.44 -6.39 -14.25
C LYS A 179 -7.66 -6.34 -15.16
N SER A 180 -8.69 -5.63 -14.74
CA SER A 180 -9.81 -5.26 -15.60
C SER A 180 -10.07 -3.76 -15.56
N GLN A 181 -10.70 -3.24 -16.61
CA GLN A 181 -11.13 -1.86 -16.71
C GLN A 181 -12.58 -1.80 -17.14
N THR A 182 -13.37 -1.00 -16.43
CA THR A 182 -14.74 -0.70 -16.79
C THR A 182 -14.84 0.74 -17.27
N ILE A 183 -15.33 0.94 -18.48
CA ILE A 183 -15.50 2.25 -19.12
C ILE A 183 -16.99 2.55 -19.15
N PHE A 184 -17.41 3.51 -18.32
CA PHE A 184 -18.78 4.02 -18.25
C PHE A 184 -19.00 5.11 -19.29
N LEU A 185 -20.24 5.22 -19.76
CA LEU A 185 -20.71 6.37 -20.52
C LEU A 185 -20.94 7.54 -19.54
N PRO A 186 -20.47 8.76 -19.88
CA PRO A 186 -20.73 9.94 -19.06
C PRO A 186 -22.21 10.31 -19.05
N LYS A 187 -22.56 11.42 -18.40
CA LYS A 187 -23.93 11.94 -18.39
C LYS A 187 -24.51 11.98 -19.82
N PRO A 188 -25.77 11.58 -20.02
CA PRO A 188 -26.79 11.30 -18.99
C PRO A 188 -26.77 9.88 -18.39
N TYR A 189 -25.91 8.97 -18.83
CA TYR A 189 -25.95 7.55 -18.43
C TYR A 189 -25.38 7.32 -17.03
N THR A 190 -24.18 7.84 -16.77
CA THR A 190 -23.49 7.73 -15.48
C THR A 190 -23.01 9.10 -15.05
N ASN A 191 -23.09 9.41 -13.75
CA ASN A 191 -22.54 10.64 -13.19
C ASN A 191 -21.00 10.54 -13.08
N CYS A 192 -20.30 10.50 -14.22
CA CYS A 192 -18.86 10.43 -14.32
C CYS A 192 -18.31 11.44 -15.36
N THR A 193 -17.01 11.73 -15.29
CA THR A 193 -16.31 12.63 -16.22
C THR A 193 -15.28 11.87 -17.06
N THR A 194 -15.22 12.18 -18.35
CA THR A 194 -14.17 11.71 -19.28
C THR A 194 -12.95 12.63 -19.28
N ILE A 195 -13.15 13.89 -18.90
CA ILE A 195 -12.06 14.80 -18.61
C ILE A 195 -11.42 14.28 -17.33
N ALA A 196 -10.11 14.04 -17.37
CA ALA A 196 -9.29 13.95 -16.16
C ALA A 196 -9.32 15.34 -15.51
N THR A 197 -10.46 15.71 -14.93
CA THR A 197 -10.60 17.00 -14.26
C THR A 197 -9.63 16.91 -13.10
N GLY A 198 -8.62 17.77 -13.17
CA GLY A 198 -8.42 18.83 -12.20
C GLY A 198 -8.45 18.46 -10.73
N VAL A 199 -9.47 17.76 -10.24
CA VAL A 199 -9.72 17.48 -8.83
C VAL A 199 -8.95 16.24 -8.36
N TYR A 200 -8.84 15.18 -9.17
CA TYR A 200 -7.87 14.11 -8.91
C TYR A 200 -6.42 14.61 -9.07
N SER A 201 -6.17 15.55 -9.98
CA SER A 201 -4.88 16.23 -10.13
C SER A 201 -4.63 17.32 -9.08
N ARG A 202 -5.66 17.89 -8.43
CA ARG A 202 -5.57 18.90 -7.36
C ARG A 202 -5.43 18.25 -6.00
N ILE A 203 -5.98 17.05 -5.80
CA ILE A 203 -5.57 16.18 -4.68
C ILE A 203 -4.12 15.74 -4.87
N HIS A 204 -3.68 15.47 -6.11
CA HIS A 204 -2.25 15.34 -6.47
C HIS A 204 -1.43 16.64 -6.27
N ALA A 205 -2.05 17.83 -6.36
CA ALA A 205 -1.38 19.11 -6.07
C ALA A 205 -1.31 19.40 -4.56
N LEU A 206 -2.29 18.97 -3.77
CA LEU A 206 -2.24 18.95 -2.31
C LEU A 206 -1.23 17.91 -1.80
N LYS A 207 -1.05 16.81 -2.54
CA LYS A 207 -0.03 15.76 -2.33
C LYS A 207 1.42 16.26 -2.46
N ALA A 208 1.68 17.40 -3.12
CA ALA A 208 3.01 18.00 -3.15
C ALA A 208 3.36 18.79 -1.87
N ARG A 209 2.41 18.94 -0.93
CA ARG A 209 2.61 19.66 0.33
C ARG A 209 2.23 18.90 1.60
N GLN A 210 1.54 17.77 1.50
CA GLN A 210 1.02 17.06 2.68
C GLN A 210 0.90 15.55 2.45
N ASP A 211 1.61 14.78 3.27
CA ASP A 211 1.62 13.30 3.30
C ASP A 211 0.37 12.73 3.99
N LEU A 212 -0.82 13.07 3.50
CA LEU A 212 -2.08 12.64 4.11
C LEU A 212 -2.74 11.52 3.30
N ALA A 213 -2.76 10.30 3.86
CA ALA A 213 -3.65 9.24 3.42
C ALA A 213 -5.08 9.54 3.86
N VAL A 214 -6.00 9.50 2.89
CA VAL A 214 -7.40 9.84 3.07
C VAL A 214 -8.20 8.54 3.05
N ASN A 215 -9.00 8.27 4.08
CA ASN A 215 -10.00 7.19 4.05
C ASN A 215 -11.16 7.57 3.10
N GLU A 216 -11.98 6.61 2.64
CA GLU A 216 -13.17 6.84 1.81
C GLU A 216 -14.14 7.88 2.42
N THR A 217 -14.35 7.85 3.74
CA THR A 217 -15.15 8.85 4.47
C THR A 217 -14.53 10.24 4.44
N LEU A 218 -13.21 10.32 4.60
CA LEU A 218 -12.47 11.58 4.61
C LEU A 218 -12.39 12.17 3.18
N MET A 219 -12.43 11.33 2.15
CA MET A 219 -12.57 11.75 0.74
C MET A 219 -13.95 12.32 0.43
N ALA A 220 -15.01 11.75 1.01
CA ALA A 220 -16.34 12.30 0.87
C ALA A 220 -16.43 13.71 1.49
N VAL A 221 -15.69 13.96 2.58
CA VAL A 221 -15.55 15.26 3.22
C VAL A 221 -14.68 16.21 2.40
N TRP A 222 -13.48 15.78 1.98
CA TRP A 222 -12.54 16.62 1.22
C TRP A 222 -12.91 16.83 -0.24
N CYS A 223 -13.79 16.00 -0.78
CA CYS A 223 -14.26 16.17 -2.14
C CYS A 223 -15.77 15.90 -2.31
N SER A 224 -16.57 16.64 -1.56
CA SER A 224 -18.04 16.67 -1.67
C SER A 224 -18.56 17.05 -3.08
N ARG A 225 -17.70 17.56 -3.98
CA ARG A 225 -18.01 17.92 -5.38
C ARG A 225 -17.14 17.19 -6.42
N CYS A 226 -16.43 16.12 -6.06
CA CYS A 226 -15.71 15.31 -7.04
C CYS A 226 -16.67 14.53 -7.92
N VAL A 227 -16.48 14.62 -9.24
CA VAL A 227 -17.12 13.70 -10.19
C VAL A 227 -16.13 12.55 -10.45
N PRO A 228 -16.52 11.28 -10.26
CA PRO A 228 -15.64 10.15 -10.52
C PRO A 228 -15.27 10.06 -12.01
N GLN A 229 -14.11 9.48 -12.32
CA GLN A 229 -13.72 9.25 -13.70
C GLN A 229 -14.59 8.16 -14.34
N CYS A 230 -14.89 8.28 -15.63
CA CYS A 230 -15.65 7.24 -16.32
C CYS A 230 -14.86 5.94 -16.56
N VAL A 231 -13.55 5.93 -16.30
CA VAL A 231 -12.72 4.72 -16.42
C VAL A 231 -12.34 4.26 -15.03
N HIS A 232 -12.83 3.09 -14.64
CA HIS A 232 -12.51 2.45 -13.37
C HIS A 232 -11.58 1.27 -13.63
N THR A 233 -10.45 1.23 -12.94
CA THR A 233 -9.56 0.07 -12.94
C THR A 233 -9.87 -0.82 -11.74
N HIS A 234 -9.89 -2.14 -11.94
CA HIS A 234 -10.07 -3.13 -10.91
C HIS A 234 -8.95 -4.18 -10.96
N PHE A 235 -8.48 -4.65 -9.79
CA PHE A 235 -7.54 -5.75 -9.68
C PHE A 235 -8.22 -6.91 -8.95
N SER A 236 -8.56 -7.97 -9.67
CA SER A 236 -8.97 -9.22 -9.01
C SER A 236 -7.73 -9.90 -8.46
N ILE A 237 -7.72 -10.28 -7.19
CA ILE A 237 -6.60 -10.99 -6.54
C ILE A 237 -7.02 -12.41 -6.14
N ASP A 238 -6.16 -13.38 -6.45
CA ASP A 238 -6.21 -14.72 -5.89
C ASP A 238 -5.01 -14.87 -4.95
N VAL A 239 -5.27 -15.24 -3.69
CA VAL A 239 -4.23 -15.32 -2.65
C VAL A 239 -4.07 -16.76 -2.21
N SER A 240 -2.82 -17.19 -2.06
CA SER A 240 -2.45 -18.46 -1.46
C SER A 240 -1.29 -18.26 -0.50
N ALA A 241 -1.19 -19.09 0.54
CA ALA A 241 -0.13 -19.01 1.52
C ALA A 241 0.42 -20.40 1.86
N LEU A 242 1.74 -20.46 2.07
CA LEU A 242 2.46 -21.64 2.54
C LEU A 242 3.28 -21.27 3.78
N SER A 243 3.68 -22.24 4.60
CA SER A 243 4.54 -21.94 5.75
C SER A 243 5.91 -21.41 5.29
N ALA A 244 6.41 -20.40 5.99
CA ALA A 244 7.74 -19.86 5.75
C ALA A 244 8.31 -19.30 7.07
N PRO A 245 9.64 -19.26 7.26
CA PRO A 245 10.67 -19.66 6.32
C PRO A 245 10.82 -21.19 6.23
N ASN A 246 11.29 -21.69 5.09
CA ASN A 246 11.82 -23.06 5.03
C ASN A 246 13.18 -23.15 5.73
N VAL A 247 13.67 -24.37 5.98
CA VAL A 247 14.93 -24.62 6.73
C VAL A 247 16.11 -23.81 6.17
N LYS A 248 16.27 -23.75 4.84
CA LYS A 248 17.37 -23.01 4.19
C LYS A 248 17.21 -21.50 4.36
N GLN A 249 15.99 -20.98 4.19
CA GLN A 249 15.69 -19.56 4.39
C GLN A 249 15.93 -19.16 5.85
N LYS A 250 15.50 -19.99 6.79
CA LYS A 250 15.67 -19.77 8.22
C LYS A 250 17.15 -19.65 8.57
N GLU A 251 17.95 -20.65 8.19
CA GLU A 251 19.39 -20.64 8.42
C GLU A 251 20.07 -19.41 7.78
N TYR A 252 19.70 -19.08 6.54
CA TYR A 252 20.23 -17.92 5.83
C TYR A 252 19.93 -16.61 6.57
N TRP A 253 18.68 -16.36 6.93
CA TRP A 253 18.28 -15.10 7.57
C TRP A 253 18.76 -15.01 9.01
N SER A 254 18.75 -16.10 9.78
CA SER A 254 19.33 -16.13 11.12
C SER A 254 20.80 -15.70 11.10
N LYS A 255 21.62 -16.25 10.18
CA LYS A 255 23.04 -15.88 10.07
C LYS A 255 23.23 -14.41 9.71
N ARG A 256 22.45 -13.87 8.77
CA ARG A 256 22.58 -12.46 8.34
C ARG A 256 22.16 -11.47 9.41
N LEU A 257 21.07 -11.77 10.12
CA LEU A 257 20.59 -10.94 11.23
C LEU A 257 21.58 -10.95 12.41
N LEU A 258 22.15 -12.10 12.74
CA LEU A 258 23.18 -12.21 13.79
C LEU A 258 24.46 -11.42 13.47
N ARG A 259 24.84 -11.34 12.19
CA ARG A 259 26.00 -10.54 11.76
C ARG A 259 25.72 -9.04 11.70
N ASN A 260 24.49 -8.61 11.95
CA ASN A 260 24.03 -7.24 11.75
C ASN A 260 24.29 -6.74 10.31
N ASP A 261 24.15 -7.63 9.32
CA ASP A 261 24.29 -7.29 7.89
C ASP A 261 23.20 -6.31 7.44
N LEU A 262 22.11 -6.19 8.22
CA LEU A 262 20.94 -5.37 7.98
C LEU A 262 20.72 -4.50 9.22
N ASN A 263 20.50 -3.20 9.03
CA ASN A 263 20.27 -2.24 10.12
C ASN A 263 18.88 -2.40 10.75
N ILE A 264 18.58 -3.60 11.27
CA ILE A 264 17.30 -3.98 11.87
C ILE A 264 17.53 -4.15 13.37
N SER A 265 16.72 -3.48 14.18
CA SER A 265 16.76 -3.67 15.63
C SER A 265 16.21 -5.05 16.01
N LEU A 266 17.00 -5.79 16.79
CA LEU A 266 16.69 -7.15 17.23
C LEU A 266 16.51 -7.19 18.76
N PRO A 267 15.71 -8.15 19.27
CA PRO A 267 15.59 -8.39 20.71
C PRO A 267 16.94 -8.72 21.37
N ASN A 268 17.09 -8.36 22.65
CA ASN A 268 18.34 -8.60 23.40
C ASN A 268 18.73 -10.08 23.48
N ASP A 269 17.76 -10.98 23.52
CA ASP A 269 17.94 -12.43 23.57
C ASP A 269 17.95 -13.09 22.17
N PHE A 270 17.98 -12.29 21.08
CA PHE A 270 17.97 -12.81 19.71
C PHE A 270 19.12 -13.78 19.44
N ALA A 271 20.31 -13.55 20.00
CA ALA A 271 21.45 -14.46 19.83
C ALA A 271 21.11 -15.91 20.20
N VAL A 272 20.35 -16.09 21.28
CA VAL A 272 19.94 -17.41 21.81
C VAL A 272 18.70 -17.93 21.10
N ASN A 273 17.74 -17.05 20.82
CA ASN A 273 16.39 -17.41 20.36
C ASN A 273 16.12 -17.09 18.87
N HIS A 274 17.15 -16.81 18.08
CA HIS A 274 17.05 -16.37 16.68
C HIS A 274 16.13 -17.25 15.83
N ASN A 275 16.14 -18.56 16.05
CA ASN A 275 15.30 -19.50 15.32
C ASN A 275 13.81 -19.23 15.53
N LYS A 276 13.40 -18.96 16.78
CA LYS A 276 12.01 -18.64 17.13
C LYS A 276 11.62 -17.28 16.55
N TYR A 277 12.49 -16.29 16.70
CA TYR A 277 12.24 -14.94 16.17
C TYR A 277 12.12 -14.93 14.66
N VAL A 278 13.00 -15.63 13.95
CA VAL A 278 12.91 -15.73 12.49
C VAL A 278 11.63 -16.45 12.07
N ASP A 279 11.21 -17.53 12.74
CA ASP A 279 9.94 -18.20 12.41
C ASP A 279 8.72 -17.28 12.57
N SER A 280 8.67 -16.50 13.65
CA SER A 280 7.51 -15.68 13.99
C SER A 280 7.49 -14.30 13.34
N ASN A 281 8.61 -13.82 12.81
CA ASN A 281 8.73 -12.45 12.27
C ASN A 281 9.08 -12.43 10.77
N TYR A 282 9.52 -13.56 10.19
CA TYR A 282 9.77 -13.64 8.76
C TYR A 282 8.48 -13.77 7.97
N LEU A 283 8.36 -13.05 6.86
CA LEU A 283 7.38 -13.35 5.82
C LEU A 283 7.96 -13.15 4.43
N ARG A 284 7.37 -13.83 3.47
CA ARG A 284 7.65 -13.63 2.05
C ARG A 284 6.35 -13.32 1.32
N VAL A 285 6.40 -12.42 0.35
CA VAL A 285 5.28 -12.15 -0.54
C VAL A 285 5.74 -12.15 -1.98
N THR A 286 4.99 -12.85 -2.83
CA THR A 286 5.20 -12.89 -4.28
C THR A 286 3.96 -12.35 -4.98
N VAL A 287 4.10 -11.25 -5.69
CA VAL A 287 3.03 -10.66 -6.51
C VAL A 287 3.29 -11.02 -7.96
N THR A 288 2.37 -11.77 -8.57
CA THR A 288 2.49 -12.25 -9.95
C THR A 288 1.25 -11.93 -10.77
N CYS A 289 1.40 -11.92 -12.09
CA CYS A 289 0.31 -11.64 -13.01
C CYS A 289 -0.39 -12.95 -13.39
N GLY A 290 -1.66 -13.09 -13.01
CA GLY A 290 -2.48 -14.25 -13.34
C GLY A 290 -3.02 -14.26 -14.76
N SER A 291 -2.91 -13.16 -15.50
CA SER A 291 -3.27 -13.04 -16.93
C SER A 291 -2.51 -11.90 -17.58
N ALA A 292 -1.86 -12.17 -18.73
CA ALA A 292 -1.14 -11.15 -19.50
C ALA A 292 -2.06 -10.12 -20.20
N TYR A 293 -3.39 -10.29 -20.10
CA TYR A 293 -4.37 -9.45 -20.77
C TYR A 293 -5.16 -8.61 -19.76
N VAL A 294 -5.44 -7.36 -20.13
CA VAL A 294 -6.40 -6.50 -19.43
C VAL A 294 -7.79 -6.77 -19.98
N THR A 295 -8.73 -7.17 -19.12
CA THR A 295 -10.12 -7.34 -19.52
C THR A 295 -10.81 -5.98 -19.55
N VAL A 296 -11.42 -5.59 -20.67
CA VAL A 296 -12.08 -4.27 -20.81
C VAL A 296 -13.58 -4.44 -20.97
N HIS A 297 -14.35 -3.95 -20.01
CA HIS A 297 -15.80 -3.87 -20.06
C HIS A 297 -16.21 -2.45 -20.47
N LYS A 298 -16.96 -2.32 -21.58
CA LYS A 298 -17.44 -1.02 -22.06
C LYS A 298 -18.95 -0.94 -21.89
N GLN A 299 -19.43 0.09 -21.21
CA GLN A 299 -20.84 0.43 -21.22
C GLN A 299 -21.21 0.93 -22.62
N ALA A 300 -22.26 0.34 -23.19
CA ALA A 300 -22.82 0.76 -24.47
C ALA A 300 -24.27 1.20 -24.27
N ALA A 301 -24.68 2.24 -25.00
CA ALA A 301 -26.07 2.69 -24.98
C ALA A 301 -26.94 1.65 -25.69
N LYS A 302 -27.97 1.16 -25.01
CA LYS A 302 -28.90 0.17 -25.58
C LYS A 302 -29.71 0.72 -26.76
N ILE A 303 -30.04 2.00 -26.71
CA ILE A 303 -30.84 2.72 -27.72
C ILE A 303 -30.10 4.01 -28.07
N THR A 304 -29.89 4.24 -29.36
CA THR A 304 -29.30 5.48 -29.87
C THR A 304 -30.39 6.47 -30.24
N LEU A 305 -30.02 7.73 -30.46
CA LEU A 305 -30.95 8.77 -30.92
C LEU A 305 -31.65 8.37 -32.24
N ILE A 306 -30.91 7.70 -33.14
CA ILE A 306 -31.43 7.20 -34.42
C ILE A 306 -32.51 6.14 -34.19
N HIS A 307 -32.29 5.19 -33.28
CA HIS A 307 -33.29 4.19 -32.94
C HIS A 307 -34.55 4.81 -32.34
N ALA A 308 -34.38 5.83 -31.48
CA ALA A 308 -35.51 6.55 -30.89
C ALA A 308 -36.32 7.31 -31.95
N PHE A 309 -35.67 8.07 -32.83
CA PHE A 309 -36.34 8.80 -33.91
C PHE A 309 -37.00 7.87 -34.93
N SER A 310 -36.36 6.76 -35.29
CA SER A 310 -36.95 5.78 -36.20
C SER A 310 -38.18 5.10 -35.59
N ALA A 311 -38.15 4.79 -34.29
CA ALA A 311 -39.28 4.17 -33.60
C ALA A 311 -40.46 5.15 -33.47
N VAL A 312 -40.20 6.41 -33.08
CA VAL A 312 -41.24 7.44 -33.00
C VAL A 312 -41.79 7.76 -34.39
N GLY A 313 -40.92 7.97 -35.39
CA GLY A 313 -41.33 8.25 -36.76
C GLY A 313 -42.17 7.13 -37.37
N GLY A 314 -41.82 5.87 -37.09
CA GLY A 314 -42.62 4.71 -37.50
C GLY A 314 -43.98 4.63 -36.79
N GLN A 315 -44.07 5.03 -35.52
CA GLN A 315 -45.33 5.04 -34.78
C GLN A 315 -46.25 6.22 -35.14
N THR A 316 -45.68 7.38 -35.47
CA THR A 316 -46.48 8.57 -35.89
C THR A 316 -46.92 8.53 -37.35
N GLY A 317 -46.29 7.67 -38.15
CA GLY A 317 -46.66 7.46 -39.56
C GLY A 317 -47.70 6.36 -39.79
N LEU A 318 -48.10 5.65 -38.72
CA LEU A 318 -49.25 4.72 -38.68
C LEU A 318 -50.52 5.49 -38.27
#